data_AF-A0A399ELW4-F1
#
_entry.id   AF-A0A399ELW4-F1
#
_cell.length_a   1.000
_cell.length_b   1.000
_cell.length_c   1.000
_cell.angle_alpha   90.00
_cell.angle_beta   90.00
_cell.angle_gamma   90.00
#
_symmetry.space_group_name_H-M   'P 1'
#
loop_
_entity.id
_entity.type
_entity.pdbx_description
1 polymer ?
#
loop_
_entity_poly.entity_id
_entity_poly.type
_entity_poly.pdbx_seq_one_letter_code
_entity_poly.pdbx_strand_id
1 'polypeptide(L)'
;MRPALRERALRGRLETHSSPRSGVEHAERQAREAERRKALRSQARLLALTEAQRQSPKRDQAQALQAEAYQLLSLGSPLRGYSRLKQAGTLLQGLPEADPSGPTSLEPFLDAVLARMGHAPRGHDLEVARTLLHLAMEVGLHRAYHPATGEVVFHLPQGALALALWPEVKPETGRKRVQRALARLSEAGLLAFAPRVGNARDRQTGKPLGWKDGTVFRVRLSPGRARPLTREELAHPWRDLEADTRRGRTLLKVRRGQQNPEVSQSLKHPEGVPPAELLKDWALPPAVLPQTPLSDWDTPASRCTGSPRPERGSSVSRRAAARNALQDVKLCAREERRAFVGEAGTALARLLSDGQSAGLYRALLWGALRRLDRGEDRFEALWNALDRVLTDLEEGFARKPGALLVARLREGGLWAELVEGAPYRVA
;
A
#
# COMPACT_ATOMS: atom_id res chain seq x y z
N MET A 1 69.07 80.70 -27.34
CA MET A 1 69.58 79.64 -26.43
C MET A 1 68.46 78.63 -26.17
N ARG A 2 68.83 77.35 -26.06
CA ARG A 2 68.00 76.13 -26.13
C ARG A 2 66.91 76.01 -25.04
N PRO A 3 65.79 75.33 -25.35
CA PRO A 3 65.20 74.30 -24.47
C PRO A 3 65.49 72.93 -25.11
N ALA A 4 66.31 72.01 -24.59
CA ALA A 4 66.46 71.44 -23.24
C ALA A 4 65.26 70.58 -22.80
N LEU A 5 65.37 69.28 -23.14
CA LEU A 5 65.18 68.17 -22.20
C LEU A 5 63.77 67.92 -21.64
N ARG A 6 62.74 67.80 -22.48
CA ARG A 6 61.49 67.13 -22.04
C ARG A 6 60.71 66.30 -23.07
N GLU A 7 61.33 65.96 -24.20
CA GLU A 7 60.67 65.16 -25.26
C GLU A 7 61.36 63.82 -25.59
N ARG A 8 62.36 63.40 -24.80
CA ARG A 8 63.08 62.13 -25.03
C ARG A 8 62.79 61.00 -24.05
N ALA A 9 61.85 61.17 -23.12
CA ALA A 9 61.52 60.14 -22.12
C ALA A 9 60.23 59.34 -22.40
N LEU A 10 59.47 59.67 -23.46
CA LEU A 10 58.22 58.95 -23.81
C LEU A 10 58.29 58.16 -25.13
N ARG A 11 59.46 58.09 -25.79
CA ARG A 11 59.70 57.24 -26.98
C ARG A 11 60.79 56.18 -26.78
N GLY A 12 60.96 55.70 -25.55
CA GLY A 12 62.00 54.73 -25.19
C GLY A 12 61.48 53.45 -24.53
N ARG A 13 60.19 53.14 -24.67
CA ARG A 13 59.56 52.00 -23.97
C ARG A 13 58.58 51.19 -24.82
N LEU A 14 58.79 51.13 -26.13
CA LEU A 14 57.96 50.31 -27.02
C LEU A 14 58.71 49.37 -27.96
N GLU A 15 60.04 49.33 -27.94
CA GLU A 15 60.78 48.50 -28.89
C GLU A 15 61.95 47.78 -28.21
N THR A 16 61.60 46.83 -27.36
CA THR A 16 62.55 45.81 -26.90
C THR A 16 61.87 44.44 -27.02
N HIS A 17 62.26 43.76 -28.10
CA HIS A 17 62.22 42.30 -28.27
C HIS A 17 60.84 41.61 -28.27
N SER A 18 60.06 41.89 -29.31
CA SER A 18 59.15 40.89 -29.89
C SER A 18 59.99 39.78 -30.55
N SER A 19 60.56 38.89 -29.74
CA SER A 19 61.17 37.67 -30.26
C SER A 19 60.10 36.85 -31.00
N PRO A 20 60.32 36.44 -32.27
CA PRO A 20 59.38 35.57 -33.01
C PRO A 20 59.19 34.18 -32.36
N ARG A 21 59.98 33.86 -31.33
CA ARG A 21 59.92 32.59 -30.59
C ARG A 21 58.72 32.47 -29.64
N SER A 22 58.12 33.58 -29.16
CA SER A 22 57.00 33.50 -28.19
C SER A 22 55.66 33.08 -28.81
N GLY A 23 55.43 33.41 -30.10
CA GLY A 23 54.22 33.00 -30.83
C GLY A 23 54.20 31.50 -31.16
N VAL A 24 55.36 30.93 -31.44
CA VAL A 24 55.51 29.49 -31.74
C VAL A 24 55.29 28.66 -30.47
N GLU A 25 55.88 29.04 -29.33
CA GLU A 25 55.65 28.36 -28.05
C GLU A 25 54.19 28.44 -27.58
N HIS A 26 53.52 29.56 -27.84
CA HIS A 26 52.12 29.74 -27.48
C HIS A 26 51.17 28.91 -28.36
N ALA A 27 51.46 28.81 -29.66
CA ALA A 27 50.73 27.95 -30.59
C ALA A 27 50.95 26.45 -30.28
N GLU A 28 52.17 26.05 -29.92
CA GLU A 28 52.47 24.68 -29.50
C GLU A 28 51.77 24.31 -28.18
N ARG A 29 51.71 25.23 -27.20
CA ARG A 29 50.93 25.02 -25.97
C ARG A 29 49.43 24.86 -26.26
N GLN A 30 48.87 25.71 -27.12
CA GLN A 30 47.46 25.62 -27.52
C GLN A 30 47.16 24.31 -28.26
N ALA A 31 48.07 23.85 -29.13
CA ALA A 31 47.94 22.56 -29.82
C ALA A 31 47.97 21.39 -28.82
N ARG A 32 48.92 21.37 -27.87
CA ARG A 32 48.99 20.34 -26.81
C ARG A 32 47.76 20.35 -25.89
N GLU A 33 47.23 21.52 -25.56
CA GLU A 33 45.98 21.63 -24.80
C GLU A 33 44.77 21.12 -25.59
N ALA A 34 44.69 21.41 -26.89
CA ALA A 34 43.63 20.92 -27.76
C ALA A 34 43.67 19.38 -27.87
N GLU A 35 44.87 18.80 -28.03
CA GLU A 35 45.07 17.36 -28.03
C GLU A 35 44.70 16.73 -26.68
N ARG A 36 45.13 17.33 -25.56
CA ARG A 36 44.75 16.86 -24.22
C ARG A 36 43.24 16.91 -24.00
N ARG A 37 42.56 17.97 -24.44
CA ARG A 37 41.09 18.07 -24.40
C ARG A 37 40.42 17.02 -25.27
N LYS A 38 40.96 16.74 -26.46
CA LYS A 38 40.46 15.68 -27.35
C LYS A 38 40.63 14.29 -26.72
N ALA A 39 41.77 14.02 -26.10
CA ALA A 39 42.05 12.78 -25.37
C ALA A 39 41.12 12.58 -24.17
N LEU A 40 40.90 13.63 -23.37
CA LEU A 40 39.97 13.60 -22.24
C LEU A 40 38.52 13.36 -22.71
N ARG A 41 38.09 13.97 -23.82
CA ARG A 41 36.77 13.72 -24.42
C ARG A 41 36.62 12.29 -24.91
N SER A 42 37.63 11.72 -25.57
CA SER A 42 37.59 10.31 -25.98
C SER A 42 37.56 9.35 -24.80
N GLN A 43 38.32 9.64 -23.74
CA GLN A 43 38.34 8.83 -22.53
C GLN A 43 36.99 8.90 -21.80
N ALA A 44 36.39 10.09 -21.68
CA ALA A 44 35.05 10.25 -21.12
C ALA A 44 33.99 9.48 -21.95
N ARG A 45 34.09 9.48 -23.28
CA ARG A 45 33.18 8.74 -24.16
C ARG A 45 33.29 7.21 -23.98
N LEU A 46 34.50 6.69 -23.82
CA LEU A 46 34.73 5.26 -23.56
C LEU A 46 34.21 4.84 -22.19
N LEU A 47 34.43 5.65 -21.16
CA LEU A 47 33.88 5.41 -19.82
C LEU A 47 32.35 5.39 -19.86
N ALA A 48 31.72 6.37 -20.52
CA ALA A 48 30.26 6.43 -20.69
C ALA A 48 29.70 5.19 -21.43
N LEU A 49 30.36 4.73 -22.49
CA LEU A 49 29.98 3.49 -23.20
C LEU A 49 30.08 2.25 -22.29
N THR A 50 31.13 2.16 -21.50
CA THR A 50 31.36 1.03 -20.57
C THR A 50 30.33 1.02 -19.44
N GLU A 51 29.97 2.20 -18.93
CA GLU A 51 28.89 2.37 -17.95
C GLU A 51 27.54 2.00 -18.55
N ALA A 52 27.19 2.47 -19.75
CA ALA A 52 25.96 2.12 -20.44
C ALA A 52 25.83 0.60 -20.65
N GLN A 53 26.92 -0.07 -21.05
CA GLN A 53 26.95 -1.53 -21.20
C GLN A 53 26.73 -2.27 -19.87
N ARG A 54 27.28 -1.78 -18.76
CA ARG A 54 27.04 -2.36 -17.42
C ARG A 54 25.63 -2.13 -16.90
N GLN A 55 24.97 -1.07 -17.36
CA GLN A 55 23.62 -0.69 -16.94
C GLN A 55 22.51 -1.40 -17.75
N SER A 56 22.81 -1.88 -18.96
CA SER A 56 21.84 -2.59 -19.83
C SER A 56 21.16 -3.78 -19.13
N PRO A 57 21.89 -4.72 -18.47
CA PRO A 57 21.24 -5.87 -17.84
C PRO A 57 20.28 -5.50 -16.71
N LYS A 58 20.58 -4.41 -15.97
CA LYS A 58 19.68 -3.89 -14.92
C LYS A 58 18.40 -3.30 -15.51
N ARG A 59 18.50 -2.60 -16.65
CA ARG A 59 17.36 -2.05 -17.37
C ARG A 59 16.46 -3.17 -17.91
N ASP A 60 17.06 -4.18 -18.53
CA ASP A 60 16.34 -5.34 -19.08
C ASP A 60 15.61 -6.11 -17.96
N GLN A 61 16.28 -6.31 -16.82
CA GLN A 61 15.68 -6.95 -15.65
C GLN A 61 14.52 -6.12 -15.06
N ALA A 62 14.67 -4.80 -14.98
CA ALA A 62 13.62 -3.93 -14.49
C ALA A 62 12.39 -3.94 -15.41
N GLN A 63 12.59 -3.95 -16.73
CA GLN A 63 11.51 -4.07 -17.71
C GLN A 63 10.79 -5.43 -17.60
N ALA A 64 11.53 -6.52 -17.40
CA ALA A 64 10.95 -7.84 -17.18
C ALA A 64 10.06 -7.88 -15.92
N LEU A 65 10.53 -7.26 -14.82
CA LEU A 65 9.75 -7.15 -13.58
C LEU A 65 8.52 -6.26 -13.74
N GLN A 66 8.60 -5.18 -14.53
CA GLN A 66 7.43 -4.36 -14.88
C GLN A 66 6.41 -5.16 -15.68
N ALA A 67 6.84 -5.92 -16.69
CA ALA A 67 5.95 -6.79 -17.47
C ALA A 67 5.29 -7.86 -16.58
N GLU A 68 6.05 -8.49 -15.68
CA GLU A 68 5.51 -9.43 -14.68
C GLU A 68 4.49 -8.75 -13.77
N ALA A 69 4.73 -7.49 -13.37
CA ALA A 69 3.80 -6.74 -12.53
C ALA A 69 2.42 -6.58 -13.19
N TYR A 70 2.39 -6.18 -14.47
CA TYR A 70 1.14 -6.03 -15.22
C TYR A 70 0.47 -7.37 -15.53
N GLN A 71 1.24 -8.44 -15.76
CA GLN A 71 0.70 -9.79 -15.88
C GLN A 71 0.04 -10.26 -14.58
N LEU A 72 0.68 -10.03 -13.43
CA LEU A 72 0.10 -10.38 -12.13
C LEU A 72 -1.16 -9.57 -11.82
N LEU A 73 -1.18 -8.30 -12.20
CA LEU A 73 -2.38 -7.48 -12.12
C LEU A 73 -3.51 -8.04 -12.99
N SER A 74 -3.21 -8.51 -14.21
CA SER A 74 -4.22 -9.10 -15.10
C SER A 74 -4.82 -10.40 -14.55
N LEU A 75 -4.03 -11.13 -13.76
CA LEU A 75 -4.43 -12.33 -13.02
C LEU A 75 -5.10 -12.04 -11.66
N GLY A 76 -5.45 -10.79 -11.36
CA GLY A 76 -6.14 -10.44 -10.11
C GLY A 76 -5.25 -10.45 -8.86
N SER A 77 -3.92 -10.36 -9.02
CA SER A 77 -2.95 -10.33 -7.92
C SER A 77 -2.25 -8.96 -7.81
N PRO A 78 -2.99 -7.88 -7.49
CA PRO A 78 -2.47 -6.51 -7.51
C PRO A 78 -1.34 -6.27 -6.49
N LEU A 79 -1.42 -6.87 -5.29
CA LEU A 79 -0.35 -6.78 -4.29
C LEU A 79 0.95 -7.41 -4.78
N ARG A 80 0.86 -8.57 -5.42
CA ARG A 80 2.02 -9.26 -6.00
C ARG A 80 2.62 -8.46 -7.14
N GLY A 81 1.77 -7.93 -8.03
CA GLY A 81 2.20 -7.06 -9.12
C GLY A 81 2.91 -5.81 -8.59
N TYR A 82 2.35 -5.18 -7.57
CA TYR A 82 2.96 -4.02 -6.91
C TYR A 82 4.33 -4.34 -6.30
N SER A 83 4.50 -5.51 -5.68
CA SER A 83 5.81 -5.95 -5.17
C SER A 83 6.86 -6.06 -6.28
N ARG A 84 6.49 -6.54 -7.48
CA ARG A 84 7.39 -6.61 -8.64
C ARG A 84 7.75 -5.22 -9.15
N LEU A 85 6.77 -4.32 -9.19
CA LEU A 85 7.00 -2.93 -9.56
C LEU A 85 7.99 -2.23 -8.61
N LYS A 86 7.89 -2.47 -7.29
CA LYS A 86 8.88 -1.96 -6.32
C LYS A 86 10.27 -2.53 -6.53
N GLN A 87 10.39 -3.83 -6.85
CA GLN A 87 11.67 -4.47 -7.19
C GLN A 87 12.28 -3.82 -8.44
N ALA A 88 11.48 -3.59 -9.48
CA ALA A 88 11.92 -2.89 -10.69
C ALA A 88 12.42 -1.48 -10.37
N GLY A 89 11.67 -0.71 -9.56
CA GLY A 89 12.08 0.62 -9.11
C GLY A 89 13.40 0.60 -8.34
N THR A 90 13.61 -0.38 -7.47
CA THR A 90 14.86 -0.53 -6.70
C THR A 90 16.07 -0.83 -7.60
N LEU A 91 15.88 -1.61 -8.67
CA LEU A 91 16.96 -1.87 -9.65
C LEU A 91 17.35 -0.63 -10.46
N LEU A 92 16.38 0.25 -10.71
CA LEU A 92 16.57 1.48 -11.45
C LEU A 92 17.11 2.64 -10.58
N GLN A 93 16.94 2.56 -9.25
CA GLN A 93 17.52 3.52 -8.31
C GLN A 93 19.06 3.52 -8.44
N GLY A 94 19.63 4.67 -8.82
CA GLY A 94 21.07 4.85 -8.98
C GLY A 94 21.58 4.79 -10.42
N LEU A 95 20.70 4.67 -11.42
CA LEU A 95 21.08 4.87 -12.83
C LEU A 95 21.07 6.37 -13.19
N PRO A 96 22.14 6.91 -13.81
CA PRO A 96 22.31 8.33 -14.08
C PRO A 96 21.32 8.92 -15.10
N GLU A 97 20.64 8.07 -15.88
CA GLU A 97 19.59 8.44 -16.84
C GLU A 97 18.24 7.78 -16.49
N ALA A 98 17.92 7.63 -15.21
CA ALA A 98 16.53 7.41 -14.87
C ALA A 98 15.77 8.68 -15.28
N ASP A 99 15.24 8.71 -16.50
CA ASP A 99 14.34 9.76 -16.94
C ASP A 99 13.22 9.82 -15.89
N PRO A 100 13.06 10.93 -15.15
CA PRO A 100 12.07 11.00 -14.08
C PRO A 100 10.63 10.78 -14.62
N SER A 101 10.43 10.96 -15.92
CA SER A 101 9.21 10.65 -16.69
C SER A 101 9.12 9.22 -17.25
N GLY A 102 10.15 8.39 -17.07
CA GLY A 102 10.19 7.02 -17.58
C GLY A 102 9.18 6.06 -16.93
N PRO A 103 9.03 4.83 -17.48
CA PRO A 103 7.96 3.85 -17.21
C PRO A 103 7.87 3.27 -15.78
N THR A 104 8.55 3.88 -14.82
CA THR A 104 8.57 3.51 -13.40
C THR A 104 7.64 4.37 -12.54
N SER A 105 6.93 5.35 -13.14
CA SER A 105 5.87 6.05 -12.45
C SER A 105 4.88 5.04 -11.89
N LEU A 106 4.50 5.21 -10.63
CA LEU A 106 3.52 4.36 -9.98
C LEU A 106 2.11 4.61 -10.51
N GLU A 107 1.85 5.82 -11.02
CA GLU A 107 0.50 6.25 -11.40
C GLU A 107 -0.14 5.36 -12.49
N PRO A 108 0.55 5.01 -13.60
CA PRO A 108 0.00 4.10 -14.60
C PRO A 108 -0.41 2.73 -14.04
N PHE A 109 0.30 2.22 -13.03
CA PHE A 109 -0.06 0.97 -12.39
C PHE A 109 -1.32 1.12 -11.52
N LEU A 110 -1.41 2.20 -10.75
CA LEU A 110 -2.61 2.51 -9.95
C LEU A 110 -3.84 2.75 -10.83
N ASP A 111 -3.66 3.44 -11.96
CA ASP A 111 -4.71 3.65 -12.95
C ASP A 111 -5.16 2.34 -13.58
N ALA A 112 -4.23 1.43 -13.87
CA ALA A 112 -4.56 0.09 -14.35
C ALA A 112 -5.38 -0.72 -13.31
N VAL A 113 -5.08 -0.55 -12.02
CA VAL A 113 -5.87 -1.16 -10.93
C VAL A 113 -7.28 -0.56 -10.89
N LEU A 114 -7.41 0.77 -10.95
CA LEU A 114 -8.71 1.46 -11.01
C LEU A 114 -9.54 1.05 -12.22
N ALA A 115 -8.92 0.99 -13.40
CA ALA A 115 -9.56 0.60 -14.65
C ALA A 115 -10.12 -0.82 -14.57
N ARG A 116 -9.40 -1.77 -13.95
CA ARG A 116 -9.89 -3.14 -13.74
C ARG A 116 -11.09 -3.22 -12.81
N MET A 117 -11.20 -2.29 -11.85
CA MET A 117 -12.39 -2.20 -11.01
C MET A 117 -13.58 -1.56 -11.72
N GLY A 118 -13.42 -1.11 -12.98
CA GLY A 118 -14.50 -0.47 -13.75
C GLY A 118 -14.75 0.99 -13.37
N HIS A 119 -13.78 1.64 -12.71
CA HIS A 119 -13.93 3.01 -12.22
C HIS A 119 -12.89 3.95 -12.81
N ALA A 120 -13.34 5.14 -13.20
CA ALA A 120 -12.49 6.22 -13.70
C ALA A 120 -12.77 7.51 -12.90
N PRO A 121 -12.35 7.58 -11.61
CA PRO A 121 -12.49 8.79 -10.81
C PRO A 121 -11.74 9.96 -11.48
N ARG A 122 -12.19 11.20 -11.25
CA ARG A 122 -11.65 12.40 -11.88
C ARG A 122 -11.35 13.50 -10.86
N GLY A 123 -10.42 14.39 -11.19
CA GLY A 123 -10.02 15.50 -10.33
C GLY A 123 -9.60 15.02 -8.93
N HIS A 124 -10.13 15.67 -7.89
CA HIS A 124 -9.81 15.33 -6.50
C HIS A 124 -10.16 13.88 -6.10
N ASP A 125 -11.13 13.24 -6.75
CA ASP A 125 -11.49 11.86 -6.44
C ASP A 125 -10.39 10.91 -6.89
N LEU A 126 -9.75 11.20 -8.02
CA LEU A 126 -8.63 10.43 -8.55
C LEU A 126 -7.40 10.55 -7.64
N GLU A 127 -7.09 11.77 -7.20
CA GLU A 127 -5.98 12.05 -6.28
C GLU A 127 -6.13 11.26 -4.96
N VAL A 128 -7.34 11.28 -4.38
CA VAL A 128 -7.67 10.52 -3.17
C VAL A 128 -7.62 9.01 -3.43
N ALA A 129 -8.19 8.54 -4.53
CA ALA A 129 -8.23 7.11 -4.87
C ALA A 129 -6.82 6.54 -5.08
N ARG A 130 -5.98 7.21 -5.89
CA ARG A 130 -4.58 6.82 -6.12
C ARG A 130 -3.79 6.77 -4.81
N THR A 131 -3.94 7.78 -3.96
CA THR A 131 -3.23 7.84 -2.67
C THR A 131 -3.65 6.72 -1.74
N LEU A 132 -4.95 6.44 -1.62
CA LEU A 132 -5.45 5.36 -0.77
C LEU A 132 -5.09 3.98 -1.33
N LEU A 133 -5.08 3.78 -2.64
CA LEU A 133 -4.62 2.55 -3.28
C LEU A 133 -3.14 2.32 -3.05
N HIS A 134 -2.31 3.35 -3.23
CA HIS A 134 -0.88 3.25 -2.96
C HIS A 134 -0.64 2.87 -1.49
N LEU A 135 -1.30 3.56 -0.54
CA LEU A 135 -1.21 3.22 0.87
C LEU A 135 -1.70 1.81 1.18
N ALA A 136 -2.81 1.37 0.58
CA ALA A 136 -3.31 0.02 0.72
C ALA A 136 -2.27 -1.01 0.31
N MET A 137 -1.61 -0.82 -0.84
CA MET A 137 -0.60 -1.76 -1.31
C MET A 137 0.64 -1.77 -0.42
N GLU A 138 1.10 -0.59 0.02
CA GLU A 138 2.24 -0.48 0.94
C GLU A 138 1.94 -1.09 2.31
N VAL A 139 0.74 -0.87 2.84
CA VAL A 139 0.28 -1.50 4.09
C VAL A 139 0.15 -3.01 3.92
N GLY A 140 -0.43 -3.48 2.82
CA GLY A 140 -0.58 -4.90 2.54
C GLY A 140 0.77 -5.62 2.47
N LEU A 141 1.75 -5.04 1.76
CA LEU A 141 3.11 -5.58 1.72
C LEU A 141 3.80 -5.52 3.09
N HIS A 142 3.72 -4.39 3.80
CA HIS A 142 4.36 -4.24 5.10
C HIS A 142 3.79 -5.23 6.13
N ARG A 143 2.49 -5.46 6.11
CA ARG A 143 1.81 -6.40 7.03
C ARG A 143 1.83 -7.85 6.52
N ALA A 144 2.50 -8.12 5.40
CA ALA A 144 2.59 -9.43 4.77
C ALA A 144 1.21 -10.06 4.49
N TYR A 145 0.26 -9.27 3.98
CA TYR A 145 -1.03 -9.78 3.52
C TYR A 145 -0.81 -10.77 2.38
N HIS A 146 -1.74 -11.71 2.22
CA HIS A 146 -1.65 -12.69 1.16
C HIS A 146 -1.64 -11.98 -0.22
N PRO A 147 -0.85 -12.46 -1.20
CA PRO A 147 -0.76 -11.77 -2.50
C PRO A 147 -2.08 -11.73 -3.29
N ALA A 148 -3.02 -12.62 -2.98
CA ALA A 148 -4.36 -12.66 -3.57
C ALA A 148 -5.38 -11.77 -2.83
N THR A 149 -4.95 -11.05 -1.79
CA THR A 149 -5.86 -10.25 -0.97
C THR A 149 -6.43 -9.10 -1.78
N GLY A 150 -7.76 -9.13 -1.95
CA GLY A 150 -8.50 -8.15 -2.73
C GLY A 150 -8.82 -6.88 -1.96
N GLU A 151 -8.52 -6.79 -0.66
CA GLU A 151 -8.86 -5.64 0.20
C GLU A 151 -7.84 -5.42 1.30
N VAL A 152 -7.43 -4.17 1.51
CA VAL A 152 -6.55 -3.81 2.62
C VAL A 152 -7.23 -2.85 3.57
N VAL A 153 -7.12 -3.15 4.86
CA VAL A 153 -7.68 -2.33 5.93
C VAL A 153 -6.56 -1.60 6.65
N PHE A 154 -6.69 -0.29 6.82
CA PHE A 154 -5.73 0.54 7.54
C PHE A 154 -6.40 1.74 8.18
N HIS A 155 -5.72 2.36 9.15
CA HIS A 155 -6.19 3.55 9.83
C HIS A 155 -5.41 4.77 9.36
N LEU A 156 -6.08 5.86 8.99
CA LEU A 156 -5.44 7.11 8.63
C LEU A 156 -6.30 8.31 9.07
N PRO A 157 -5.73 9.38 9.63
CA PRO A 157 -6.49 10.61 9.83
C PRO A 157 -6.80 11.29 8.49
N GLN A 158 -8.07 11.63 8.24
CA GLN A 158 -8.47 12.39 7.03
C GLN A 158 -7.72 13.73 6.88
N GLY A 159 -7.36 14.37 8.00
CA GLY A 159 -6.56 15.59 7.99
C GLY A 159 -5.12 15.36 7.52
N ALA A 160 -4.54 14.18 7.79
CA ALA A 160 -3.23 13.81 7.26
C ALA A 160 -3.30 13.69 5.73
N LEU A 161 -4.32 12.96 5.25
CA LEU A 161 -4.57 12.77 3.81
C LEU A 161 -4.77 14.11 3.10
N ALA A 162 -5.57 15.01 3.67
CA ALA A 162 -5.79 16.33 3.11
C ALA A 162 -4.50 17.17 3.04
N LEU A 163 -3.69 17.14 4.10
CA LEU A 163 -2.43 17.89 4.18
C LEU A 163 -1.39 17.37 3.18
N ALA A 164 -1.36 16.06 2.97
CA ALA A 164 -0.47 15.41 2.01
C ALA A 164 -0.87 15.71 0.56
N LEU A 165 -2.17 15.75 0.25
CA LEU A 165 -2.67 16.00 -1.09
C LEU A 165 -2.66 17.49 -1.49
N TRP A 166 -3.01 18.37 -0.55
CA TRP A 166 -3.20 19.80 -0.83
C TRP A 166 -2.61 20.66 0.30
N PRO A 167 -1.27 20.66 0.47
CA PRO A 167 -0.60 21.37 1.56
C PRO A 167 -0.83 22.90 1.55
N GLU A 168 -1.08 23.47 0.37
CA GLU A 168 -1.35 24.89 0.15
C GLU A 168 -2.78 25.31 0.50
N VAL A 169 -3.71 24.36 0.63
CA VAL A 169 -5.12 24.63 0.86
C VAL A 169 -5.40 24.75 2.37
N LYS A 170 -6.34 25.64 2.75
CA LYS A 170 -6.84 25.72 4.13
C LYS A 170 -7.28 24.33 4.61
N PRO A 171 -6.86 23.87 5.80
CA PRO A 171 -7.12 22.49 6.25
C PRO A 171 -8.60 22.09 6.27
N GLU A 172 -9.48 23.03 6.59
CA GLU A 172 -10.93 22.80 6.61
C GLU A 172 -11.45 22.52 5.20
N THR A 173 -10.94 23.24 4.20
CA THR A 173 -11.28 23.06 2.78
C THR A 173 -10.72 21.74 2.27
N GLY A 174 -9.44 21.44 2.52
CA GLY A 174 -8.83 20.17 2.14
C GLY A 174 -9.58 18.96 2.75
N ARG A 175 -9.93 19.03 4.04
CA ARG A 175 -10.71 17.99 4.71
C ARG A 175 -12.10 17.81 4.10
N LYS A 176 -12.81 18.90 3.77
CA LYS A 176 -14.12 18.82 3.10
C LYS A 176 -13.99 18.19 1.70
N ARG A 177 -12.91 18.46 0.97
CA ARG A 177 -12.62 17.80 -0.32
C ARG A 177 -12.42 16.30 -0.14
N VAL A 178 -11.58 15.88 0.83
CA VAL A 178 -11.42 14.46 1.19
C VAL A 178 -12.77 13.82 1.51
N GLN A 179 -13.59 14.43 2.37
CA GLN A 179 -14.88 13.85 2.76
C GLN A 179 -15.83 13.64 1.58
N ARG A 180 -15.90 14.60 0.66
CA ARG A 180 -16.72 14.48 -0.57
C ARG A 180 -16.19 13.38 -1.49
N ALA A 181 -14.87 13.30 -1.67
CA ALA A 181 -14.24 12.25 -2.46
C ALA A 181 -14.50 10.87 -1.84
N LEU A 182 -14.31 10.71 -0.53
CA LEU A 182 -14.57 9.45 0.17
C LEU A 182 -16.01 8.97 0.03
N ALA A 183 -16.99 9.89 0.11
CA ALA A 183 -18.40 9.54 -0.09
C ALA A 183 -18.63 8.96 -1.50
N ARG A 184 -18.12 9.62 -2.55
CA ARG A 184 -18.26 9.16 -3.93
C ARG A 184 -17.49 7.87 -4.22
N LEU A 185 -16.27 7.73 -3.69
CA LEU A 185 -15.47 6.51 -3.82
C LEU A 185 -16.12 5.34 -3.09
N SER A 186 -16.81 5.58 -1.96
CA SER A 186 -17.54 4.54 -1.24
C SER A 186 -18.85 4.15 -1.92
N GLU A 187 -19.56 5.11 -2.49
CA GLU A 187 -20.73 4.87 -3.33
C GLU A 187 -20.36 4.04 -4.56
N ALA A 188 -19.24 4.38 -5.21
CA ALA A 188 -18.64 3.60 -6.29
C ALA A 188 -18.18 2.20 -5.84
N GLY A 189 -18.04 1.95 -4.54
CA GLY A 189 -17.62 0.65 -4.01
C GLY A 189 -16.11 0.42 -3.98
N LEU A 190 -15.31 1.45 -4.26
CA LEU A 190 -13.85 1.37 -4.21
C LEU A 190 -13.31 1.26 -2.77
N LEU A 191 -14.07 1.76 -1.80
CA LEU A 191 -13.68 1.72 -0.40
C LEU A 191 -14.88 1.69 0.56
N ALA A 192 -14.62 1.26 1.78
CA ALA A 192 -15.47 1.52 2.93
C ALA A 192 -14.66 2.29 3.98
N PHE A 193 -15.29 3.23 4.68
CA PHE A 193 -14.61 4.01 5.69
C PHE A 193 -15.52 4.35 6.86
N ALA A 194 -14.95 4.43 8.06
CA ALA A 194 -15.67 4.85 9.25
C ALA A 194 -14.74 5.55 10.25
N PRO A 195 -15.24 6.57 10.97
CA PRO A 195 -14.46 7.21 12.01
C PRO A 195 -14.16 6.23 13.14
N ARG A 196 -12.92 6.22 13.63
CA ARG A 196 -12.54 5.49 14.83
C ARG A 196 -12.55 6.43 16.03
N VAL A 197 -13.11 5.94 17.13
CA VAL A 197 -12.97 6.57 18.44
C VAL A 197 -11.72 6.01 19.09
N GLY A 198 -10.78 6.89 19.40
CA GLY A 198 -9.51 6.55 20.02
C GLY A 198 -9.65 6.17 21.49
N ASN A 199 -8.54 5.68 22.04
CA ASN A 199 -8.42 5.20 23.41
C ASN A 199 -8.04 6.32 24.41
N ALA A 200 -7.98 7.58 23.99
CA ALA A 200 -7.53 8.68 24.83
C ALA A 200 -8.40 8.85 26.07
N ARG A 201 -7.74 9.01 27.22
CA ARG A 201 -8.39 9.20 28.51
C ARG A 201 -8.14 10.60 29.05
N ASP A 202 -9.13 11.08 29.79
CA ASP A 202 -9.00 12.29 30.56
C ASP A 202 -7.96 12.08 31.66
N ARG A 203 -6.98 12.99 31.77
CA ARG A 203 -5.86 12.83 32.71
C ARG A 203 -6.26 12.97 34.18
N GLN A 204 -7.34 13.68 34.47
CA GLN A 204 -7.79 13.91 35.85
C GLN A 204 -8.76 12.81 36.31
N THR A 205 -9.63 12.34 35.42
CA THR A 205 -10.72 11.41 35.75
C THR A 205 -10.46 9.98 35.25
N GLY A 206 -9.49 9.76 34.36
CA GLY A 206 -9.18 8.47 33.76
C GLY A 206 -10.27 7.94 32.79
N LYS A 207 -11.35 8.70 32.58
CA LYS A 207 -12.47 8.31 31.73
C LYS A 207 -12.12 8.44 30.23
N PRO A 208 -12.64 7.57 29.35
CA PRO A 208 -12.43 7.70 27.92
C PRO A 208 -13.05 8.99 27.40
N LEU A 209 -12.27 9.76 26.64
CA LEU A 209 -12.67 11.06 26.09
C LEU A 209 -13.61 10.93 24.88
N GLY A 210 -13.70 9.74 24.28
CA GLY A 210 -14.52 9.52 23.09
C GLY A 210 -14.04 10.27 21.84
N TRP A 211 -12.80 10.76 21.84
CA TRP A 211 -12.24 11.53 20.74
C TRP A 211 -11.97 10.66 19.52
N LYS A 212 -12.28 11.19 18.34
CA LYS A 212 -11.95 10.52 17.08
C LYS A 212 -10.46 10.69 16.78
N ASP A 213 -9.73 9.59 16.64
CA ASP A 213 -8.29 9.62 16.37
C ASP A 213 -7.92 9.34 14.91
N GLY A 214 -8.92 9.06 14.08
CA GLY A 214 -8.79 9.03 12.63
C GLY A 214 -9.95 8.29 11.98
N THR A 215 -9.66 7.67 10.84
CA THR A 215 -10.63 6.94 10.02
C THR A 215 -10.03 5.60 9.66
N VAL A 216 -10.78 4.52 9.88
CA VAL A 216 -10.43 3.21 9.33
C VAL A 216 -10.93 3.20 7.90
N PHE A 217 -10.04 2.82 6.99
CA PHE A 217 -10.29 2.62 5.57
C PHE A 217 -10.18 1.14 5.28
N ARG A 218 -11.09 0.64 4.47
CA ARG A 218 -10.92 -0.56 3.68
C ARG A 218 -10.86 -0.13 2.24
N VAL A 219 -9.75 -0.43 1.58
CA VAL A 219 -9.54 -0.12 0.17
C VAL A 219 -9.55 -1.41 -0.62
N ARG A 220 -10.34 -1.44 -1.69
CA ARG A 220 -10.43 -2.56 -2.61
C ARG A 220 -9.26 -2.52 -3.61
N LEU A 221 -8.68 -3.68 -3.89
CA LEU A 221 -7.59 -3.88 -4.85
C LEU A 221 -8.03 -4.73 -6.07
N SER A 222 -9.11 -5.50 -5.94
CA SER A 222 -9.65 -6.38 -6.99
C SER A 222 -11.07 -5.98 -7.39
N PRO A 223 -11.59 -6.38 -8.56
CA PRO A 223 -12.95 -6.05 -8.97
C PRO A 223 -14.01 -6.40 -7.90
N GLY A 224 -15.10 -5.63 -7.86
CA GLY A 224 -16.18 -5.78 -6.88
C GLY A 224 -16.28 -4.61 -5.90
N ARG A 225 -17.15 -4.76 -4.88
CA ARG A 225 -17.45 -3.71 -3.90
C ARG A 225 -16.74 -3.96 -2.58
N ALA A 226 -16.09 -2.93 -2.03
CA ALA A 226 -15.48 -2.95 -0.71
C ALA A 226 -16.52 -3.31 0.37
N ARG A 227 -16.21 -4.31 1.19
CA ARG A 227 -17.12 -4.70 2.28
C ARG A 227 -17.24 -3.64 3.39
N PRO A 228 -18.37 -3.56 4.11
CA PRO A 228 -18.47 -2.72 5.29
C PRO A 228 -17.39 -3.08 6.32
N LEU A 229 -16.93 -2.07 7.07
CA LEU A 229 -16.00 -2.28 8.17
C LEU A 229 -16.67 -3.03 9.31
N THR A 230 -15.97 -3.97 9.91
CA THR A 230 -16.49 -4.75 11.05
C THR A 230 -16.24 -4.06 12.37
N ARG A 231 -16.96 -4.49 13.41
CA ARG A 231 -16.77 -3.97 14.78
C ARG A 231 -15.35 -4.27 15.28
N GLU A 232 -14.81 -5.43 14.95
CA GLU A 232 -13.45 -5.85 15.32
C GLU A 232 -12.40 -4.95 14.64
N GLU A 233 -12.60 -4.62 13.37
CA GLU A 233 -11.73 -3.70 12.63
C GLU A 233 -11.78 -2.29 13.21
N LEU A 234 -12.93 -1.82 13.67
CA LEU A 234 -13.04 -0.52 14.33
C LEU A 234 -12.44 -0.51 15.74
N ALA A 235 -12.56 -1.64 16.46
CA ALA A 235 -12.02 -1.82 17.80
C ALA A 235 -10.51 -2.11 17.81
N HIS A 236 -9.94 -2.52 16.66
CA HIS A 236 -8.51 -2.82 16.56
C HIS A 236 -7.66 -1.64 17.03
N PRO A 237 -6.60 -1.87 17.82
CA PRO A 237 -5.74 -0.82 18.35
C PRO A 237 -4.76 -0.32 17.28
N TRP A 238 -5.30 0.28 16.21
CA TRP A 238 -4.51 0.78 15.07
C TRP A 238 -3.41 1.76 15.47
N ARG A 239 -3.68 2.54 16.51
CA ARG A 239 -2.87 3.65 16.94
C ARG A 239 -3.17 4.00 18.40
N ASP A 240 -2.15 4.49 19.10
CA ASP A 240 -2.22 4.98 20.47
C ASP A 240 -2.09 6.52 20.47
N LEU A 241 -3.24 7.21 20.56
CA LEU A 241 -3.30 8.66 20.51
C LEU A 241 -2.54 9.32 21.67
N GLU A 242 -2.48 8.68 22.85
CA GLU A 242 -1.75 9.20 24.00
C GLU A 242 -0.24 9.10 23.78
N ALA A 243 0.25 7.98 23.27
CA ALA A 243 1.65 7.83 22.91
C ALA A 243 2.07 8.83 21.83
N ASP A 244 1.23 9.03 20.81
CA ASP A 244 1.49 10.02 19.76
C ASP A 244 1.53 11.45 20.30
N THR A 245 0.58 11.81 21.16
CA THR A 245 0.54 13.13 21.78
C THR A 245 1.78 13.38 22.62
N ARG A 246 2.21 12.40 23.43
CA ARG A 246 3.45 12.47 24.23
C ARG A 246 4.70 12.63 23.35
N ARG A 247 4.76 11.90 22.24
CA ARG A 247 5.88 11.98 21.28
C ARG A 247 5.81 13.21 20.37
N GLY A 248 4.76 14.03 20.48
CA GLY A 248 4.56 15.17 19.59
C GLY A 248 4.21 14.77 18.15
N ARG A 249 3.80 13.53 17.91
CA ARG A 249 3.39 13.02 16.59
C ARG A 249 1.91 13.36 16.36
N THR A 250 1.58 14.65 16.40
CA THR A 250 0.22 15.17 16.18
C THR A 250 0.15 15.92 14.85
N LEU A 251 -1.01 15.88 14.18
CA LEU A 251 -1.21 16.63 12.94
C LEU A 251 -0.99 18.14 13.11
N LEU A 252 -1.29 18.68 14.29
CA LEU A 252 -1.04 20.08 14.62
C LEU A 252 0.46 20.41 14.56
N LYS A 253 1.32 19.52 15.07
CA LYS A 253 2.78 19.69 15.02
C LYS A 253 3.32 19.56 13.60
N VAL A 254 2.83 18.58 12.83
CA VAL A 254 3.20 18.42 11.40
C VAL A 254 2.84 19.69 10.60
N ARG A 255 1.62 20.21 10.79
CA ARG A 255 1.18 21.46 10.15
C ARG A 255 2.06 22.65 10.51
N ARG A 256 2.40 22.82 11.80
CA ARG A 256 3.27 23.92 12.25
C ARG A 256 4.68 23.82 11.67
N GLY A 257 5.22 22.61 11.53
CA GLY A 257 6.51 22.37 10.89
C GLY A 257 6.51 22.72 9.40
N GLN A 258 5.43 22.39 8.66
CA GLN A 258 5.32 22.75 7.24
C GLN A 258 5.08 24.24 7.00
N GLN A 259 4.34 24.91 7.89
CA GLN A 259 4.06 26.35 7.77
C GLN A 259 5.22 27.24 8.26
N ASN A 260 6.15 26.70 9.05
CA ASN A 260 7.28 27.44 9.61
C ASN A 260 8.52 26.53 9.72
N PRO A 261 9.21 26.26 8.60
CA PRO A 261 10.37 25.36 8.59
C PRO A 261 11.55 25.87 9.45
N GLU A 262 11.69 27.19 9.61
CA GLU A 262 12.79 27.81 10.38
C GLU A 262 12.68 27.62 11.91
N VAL A 263 11.48 27.39 12.45
CA VAL A 263 11.24 27.30 13.91
C VAL A 263 11.36 25.86 14.44
N SER A 264 11.42 24.86 13.56
CA SER A 264 11.40 23.44 13.93
C SER A 264 12.77 22.75 13.76
N GLN A 265 13.84 23.38 14.23
CA GLN A 265 15.20 22.79 14.25
C GLN A 265 15.32 21.48 15.07
N SER A 266 14.28 21.11 15.83
CA SER A 266 14.22 19.91 16.67
C SER A 266 13.48 18.72 16.02
N LEU A 267 12.79 18.91 14.90
CA LEU A 267 12.18 17.83 14.13
C LEU A 267 12.87 17.81 12.77
N LYS A 268 13.93 16.99 12.66
CA LYS A 268 14.56 16.63 11.38
C LYS A 268 13.55 15.84 10.54
N HIS A 269 12.55 16.50 9.96
CA HIS A 269 11.93 16.01 8.75
C HIS A 269 12.74 16.61 7.60
N PRO A 270 13.50 15.80 6.85
CA PRO A 270 14.25 16.31 5.73
C PRO A 270 13.28 16.93 4.72
N GLU A 271 13.60 18.11 4.22
CA GLU A 271 12.95 18.66 3.03
C GLU A 271 12.94 17.57 1.94
N GLY A 272 11.78 17.32 1.32
CA GLY A 272 11.65 16.36 0.21
C GLY A 272 11.08 14.98 0.54
N VAL A 273 10.51 14.72 1.72
CA VAL A 273 9.76 13.47 1.96
C VAL A 273 8.47 13.45 1.12
N PRO A 274 8.27 12.47 0.20
CA PRO A 274 7.06 12.40 -0.61
C PRO A 274 5.79 12.32 0.25
N PRO A 275 4.66 12.92 -0.19
CA PRO A 275 3.39 12.86 0.54
C PRO A 275 2.98 11.45 0.97
N ALA A 276 3.28 10.44 0.15
CA ALA A 276 3.00 9.04 0.46
C ALA A 276 3.83 8.47 1.62
N GLU A 277 5.12 8.82 1.73
CA GLU A 277 5.99 8.37 2.84
C GLU A 277 5.54 8.96 4.18
N LEU A 278 5.13 10.24 4.18
CA LEU A 278 4.50 10.84 5.35
C LEU A 278 3.25 10.06 5.76
N LEU A 279 2.39 9.69 4.81
CA LEU A 279 1.14 8.98 5.12
C LEU A 279 1.34 7.51 5.56
N LYS A 280 2.35 6.81 5.03
CA LYS A 280 2.70 5.44 5.47
C LYS A 280 2.97 5.39 6.96
N ASP A 281 3.74 6.36 7.43
CA ASP A 281 4.05 6.58 8.83
C ASP A 281 2.80 6.72 9.72
N TRP A 282 1.70 7.22 9.15
CA TRP A 282 0.41 7.31 9.83
C TRP A 282 -0.48 6.08 9.66
N ALA A 283 -0.37 5.38 8.54
CA ALA A 283 -1.15 4.21 8.17
C ALA A 283 -0.65 2.91 8.83
N LEU A 284 0.64 2.85 9.13
CA LEU A 284 1.29 1.72 9.79
C LEU A 284 1.32 1.93 11.31
N PRO A 285 1.02 0.89 12.11
CA PRO A 285 1.13 0.98 13.55
C PRO A 285 2.61 1.25 13.92
N PRO A 286 2.90 2.07 14.94
CA PRO A 286 4.27 2.21 15.43
C PRO A 286 4.82 0.83 15.80
N ALA A 287 6.09 0.58 15.52
CA ALA A 287 6.77 -0.72 15.73
C ALA A 287 6.65 -1.32 17.15
N VAL A 288 6.15 -0.53 18.11
CA VAL A 288 5.95 -0.90 19.51
C VAL A 288 4.60 -1.59 19.75
N LEU A 289 3.63 -1.49 18.83
CA LEU A 289 2.40 -2.27 18.92
C LEU A 289 2.64 -3.66 18.34
N PRO A 290 2.20 -4.74 19.01
CA PRO A 290 2.28 -6.08 18.45
C PRO A 290 1.62 -6.04 17.07
N GLN A 291 2.37 -6.38 16.04
CA GLN A 291 1.86 -6.51 14.68
C GLN A 291 0.96 -7.74 14.67
N THR A 292 -0.27 -7.62 15.18
CA THR A 292 -1.29 -8.62 14.91
C THR A 292 -1.68 -8.38 13.46
N PRO A 293 -1.27 -9.24 12.49
CA PRO A 293 -1.81 -9.11 11.15
C PRO A 293 -3.33 -9.15 11.28
N LEU A 294 -4.02 -8.24 10.60
CA LEU A 294 -5.41 -8.51 10.23
C LEU A 294 -5.31 -9.64 9.22
N SER A 295 -5.33 -10.86 9.73
CA SER A 295 -5.04 -12.04 8.93
C SER A 295 -6.07 -12.16 7.82
N ASP A 296 -5.55 -12.46 6.64
CA ASP A 296 -6.32 -13.17 5.63
C ASP A 296 -6.69 -14.56 6.17
N TRP A 297 -7.89 -15.03 5.84
CA TRP A 297 -8.45 -16.28 6.36
C TRP A 297 -7.68 -17.52 5.90
N ASP A 298 -6.82 -17.38 4.89
CA ASP A 298 -5.98 -18.43 4.32
C ASP A 298 -4.65 -18.60 5.07
N THR A 299 -4.26 -17.61 5.89
CA THR A 299 -3.00 -17.60 6.65
C THR A 299 -2.97 -18.84 7.55
N PRO A 300 -2.09 -19.83 7.29
CA PRO A 300 -2.02 -20.98 8.16
C PRO A 300 -1.55 -20.51 9.53
N ALA A 301 -2.34 -20.77 10.58
CA ALA A 301 -1.99 -20.53 11.98
C ALA A 301 -0.70 -21.26 12.44
N SER A 302 -0.01 -21.95 11.54
CA SER A 302 1.02 -22.96 11.82
C SER A 302 2.37 -22.69 11.13
N ARG A 303 2.74 -21.44 10.81
CA ARG A 303 4.14 -21.10 10.45
C ARG A 303 4.96 -20.46 11.58
N CYS A 304 4.45 -20.44 12.80
CA CYS A 304 5.27 -20.14 13.99
C CYS A 304 5.81 -21.44 14.61
N THR A 305 6.57 -22.22 13.85
CA THR A 305 7.35 -23.34 14.40
C THR A 305 8.59 -22.75 15.07
N GLY A 306 8.48 -22.42 16.36
CA GLY A 306 9.62 -21.97 17.15
C GLY A 306 9.32 -21.12 18.39
N SER A 307 8.08 -20.71 18.67
CA SER A 307 7.77 -19.94 19.89
C SER A 307 6.89 -20.74 20.87
N PRO A 308 7.26 -20.79 22.17
CA PRO A 308 6.49 -21.49 23.17
C PRO A 308 5.22 -20.70 23.49
N ARG A 309 4.07 -21.31 23.22
CA ARG A 309 2.72 -20.95 23.70
C ARG A 309 2.22 -19.56 23.23
N PRO A 310 1.10 -19.49 22.49
CA PRO A 310 0.53 -18.20 22.10
C PRO A 310 0.09 -17.45 23.36
N GLU A 311 0.71 -16.29 23.61
CA GLU A 311 0.21 -15.34 24.60
C GLU A 311 -1.21 -14.89 24.21
N ARG A 312 -2.07 -14.78 25.22
CA ARG A 312 -3.53 -14.55 25.15
C ARG A 312 -3.97 -13.21 24.50
N GLY A 313 -3.11 -12.53 23.74
CA GLY A 313 -3.38 -11.20 23.19
C GLY A 313 -3.35 -11.06 21.67
N SER A 314 -2.96 -12.10 20.90
CA SER A 314 -2.66 -11.95 19.47
C SER A 314 -3.10 -13.14 18.60
N SER A 315 -4.24 -13.79 18.92
CA SER A 315 -4.87 -14.73 18.00
C SER A 315 -5.98 -14.03 17.23
N VAL A 316 -5.92 -14.02 15.91
CA VAL A 316 -7.10 -13.73 15.09
C VAL A 316 -8.17 -14.74 15.52
N SER A 317 -9.33 -14.24 15.95
CA SER A 317 -10.43 -15.12 16.34
C SER A 317 -10.82 -15.99 15.13
N ARG A 318 -10.95 -17.30 15.36
CA ARG A 318 -11.41 -18.26 14.33
C ARG A 318 -12.69 -17.78 13.64
N ARG A 319 -13.53 -17.03 14.37
CA ARG A 319 -14.71 -16.32 13.84
C ARG A 319 -14.37 -15.35 12.71
N ALA A 320 -13.40 -14.47 12.89
CA ALA A 320 -13.06 -13.47 11.88
C ALA A 320 -12.58 -14.13 10.57
N ALA A 321 -11.73 -15.16 10.68
CA ALA A 321 -11.25 -15.91 9.53
C ALA A 321 -12.39 -16.65 8.80
N ALA A 322 -13.25 -17.33 9.55
CA ALA A 322 -14.42 -18.02 9.02
C ALA A 322 -15.41 -17.09 8.32
N ARG A 323 -15.65 -15.91 8.91
CA ARG A 323 -16.52 -14.87 8.34
C ARG A 323 -15.96 -14.33 7.03
N ASN A 324 -14.66 -14.03 7.00
CA ASN A 324 -14.00 -13.49 5.81
C ASN A 324 -14.03 -14.51 4.67
N ALA A 325 -13.75 -15.79 4.95
CA ALA A 325 -13.85 -16.85 3.94
C ALA A 325 -15.24 -16.93 3.29
N LEU A 326 -16.31 -16.80 4.09
CA LEU A 326 -17.69 -16.78 3.57
C LEU A 326 -17.98 -15.52 2.74
N GLN A 327 -17.54 -14.36 3.20
CA GLN A 327 -17.76 -13.08 2.51
C GLN A 327 -16.97 -12.99 1.20
N ASP A 328 -15.74 -13.48 1.17
CA ASP A 328 -14.92 -13.46 -0.05
C ASP A 328 -15.51 -14.37 -1.11
N VAL A 329 -16.03 -15.55 -0.72
CA VAL A 329 -16.80 -16.39 -1.64
C VAL A 329 -18.07 -15.67 -2.11
N LYS A 330 -18.81 -15.01 -1.22
CA LYS A 330 -20.03 -14.26 -1.58
C LYS A 330 -19.75 -13.14 -2.61
N LEU A 331 -18.63 -12.44 -2.46
CA LEU A 331 -18.30 -11.22 -3.21
C LEU A 331 -17.34 -11.43 -4.38
N CYS A 332 -16.78 -12.64 -4.55
CA CYS A 332 -15.86 -12.93 -5.65
C CYS A 332 -16.53 -12.87 -7.03
N ALA A 333 -15.74 -12.54 -8.05
CA ALA A 333 -16.18 -12.53 -9.43
C ALA A 333 -16.52 -13.96 -9.90
N ARG A 334 -17.43 -14.09 -10.88
CA ARG A 334 -17.93 -15.40 -11.32
C ARG A 334 -16.82 -16.34 -11.77
N GLU A 335 -15.82 -15.81 -12.47
CA GLU A 335 -14.70 -16.56 -13.04
C GLU A 335 -13.78 -17.12 -11.93
N GLU A 336 -13.75 -16.46 -10.77
CA GLU A 336 -12.86 -16.78 -9.65
C GLU A 336 -13.51 -17.71 -8.61
N ARG A 337 -14.84 -17.89 -8.67
CA ARG A 337 -15.62 -18.67 -7.67
C ARG A 337 -15.03 -20.05 -7.41
N ARG A 338 -14.56 -20.75 -8.45
CA ARG A 338 -13.98 -22.09 -8.28
C ARG A 338 -12.76 -22.09 -7.37
N ALA A 339 -11.87 -21.12 -7.55
CA ALA A 339 -10.67 -20.98 -6.73
C ALA A 339 -11.06 -20.60 -5.29
N PHE A 340 -11.84 -19.53 -5.14
CA PHE A 340 -12.28 -19.04 -3.82
C PHE A 340 -13.04 -20.09 -3.02
N VAL A 341 -13.98 -20.83 -3.63
CA VAL A 341 -14.71 -21.91 -2.93
C VAL A 341 -13.75 -23.02 -2.50
N GLY A 342 -12.80 -23.39 -3.37
CA GLY A 342 -11.81 -24.43 -3.08
C GLY A 342 -10.94 -24.09 -1.86
N GLU A 343 -10.41 -22.87 -1.84
CA GLU A 343 -9.56 -22.36 -0.77
C GLU A 343 -10.36 -22.10 0.51
N ALA A 344 -11.51 -21.42 0.44
CA ALA A 344 -12.38 -21.13 1.58
C ALA A 344 -12.88 -22.41 2.25
N GLY A 345 -13.29 -23.42 1.48
CA GLY A 345 -13.70 -24.71 2.04
C GLY A 345 -12.56 -25.42 2.77
N THR A 346 -11.32 -25.28 2.27
CA THR A 346 -10.12 -25.82 2.94
C THR A 346 -9.78 -25.04 4.21
N ALA A 347 -9.96 -23.72 4.21
CA ALA A 347 -9.77 -22.90 5.39
C ALA A 347 -10.82 -23.19 6.47
N LEU A 348 -12.09 -23.31 6.12
CA LEU A 348 -13.16 -23.69 7.05
C LEU A 348 -12.91 -25.06 7.68
N ALA A 349 -12.48 -26.04 6.88
CA ALA A 349 -12.06 -27.35 7.38
C ALA A 349 -10.95 -27.25 8.43
N ARG A 350 -9.92 -26.42 8.17
CA ARG A 350 -8.83 -26.20 9.13
C ARG A 350 -9.31 -25.46 10.39
N LEU A 351 -10.13 -24.42 10.24
CA LEU A 351 -10.65 -23.61 11.34
C LEU A 351 -11.50 -24.44 12.32
N LEU A 352 -12.27 -25.38 11.79
CA LEU A 352 -13.07 -26.33 12.56
C LEU A 352 -12.30 -27.59 12.96
N SER A 353 -10.99 -27.66 12.73
CA SER A 353 -10.16 -28.84 13.02
C SER A 353 -10.71 -30.13 12.39
N ASP A 354 -11.33 -30.01 11.21
CA ASP A 354 -11.98 -31.08 10.45
C ASP A 354 -11.47 -31.10 9.00
N GLY A 355 -10.16 -31.37 8.85
CA GLY A 355 -9.45 -31.28 7.57
C GLY A 355 -10.00 -32.19 6.47
N GLN A 356 -10.60 -33.33 6.83
CA GLN A 356 -11.17 -34.29 5.88
C GLN A 356 -12.51 -33.81 5.28
N SER A 357 -13.19 -32.87 5.93
CA SER A 357 -14.49 -32.36 5.51
C SER A 357 -14.41 -31.16 4.55
N ALA A 358 -13.26 -30.87 3.96
CA ALA A 358 -13.12 -29.77 2.99
C ALA A 358 -14.13 -29.85 1.83
N GLY A 359 -14.44 -31.06 1.35
CA GLY A 359 -15.46 -31.29 0.31
C GLY A 359 -16.87 -30.85 0.74
N LEU A 360 -17.23 -31.11 2.00
CA LEU A 360 -18.50 -30.69 2.58
C LEU A 360 -18.62 -29.16 2.61
N TYR A 361 -17.61 -28.46 3.11
CA TYR A 361 -17.66 -27.00 3.17
C TYR A 361 -17.70 -26.38 1.78
N ARG A 362 -16.98 -26.94 0.81
CA ARG A 362 -17.09 -26.53 -0.60
C ARG A 362 -18.52 -26.71 -1.13
N ALA A 363 -19.19 -27.81 -0.79
CA ALA A 363 -20.57 -28.05 -1.19
C ALA A 363 -21.55 -27.03 -0.59
N LEU A 364 -21.39 -26.69 0.71
CA LEU A 364 -22.18 -25.65 1.37
C LEU A 364 -21.98 -24.27 0.72
N LEU A 365 -20.74 -23.90 0.44
CA LEU A 365 -20.38 -22.64 -0.23
C LEU A 365 -20.98 -22.56 -1.64
N TRP A 366 -20.88 -23.63 -2.42
CA TRP A 366 -21.53 -23.70 -3.74
C TRP A 366 -23.06 -23.63 -3.65
N GLY A 367 -23.65 -24.26 -2.63
CA GLY A 367 -25.08 -24.15 -2.32
C GLY A 367 -25.49 -22.70 -2.07
N ALA A 368 -24.72 -21.99 -1.25
CA ALA A 368 -24.99 -20.60 -0.92
C ALA A 368 -24.84 -19.68 -2.14
N LEU A 369 -23.83 -19.91 -2.99
CA LEU A 369 -23.67 -19.21 -4.27
C LEU A 369 -24.85 -19.43 -5.23
N ARG A 370 -25.32 -20.67 -5.37
CA ARG A 370 -26.50 -20.99 -6.21
C ARG A 370 -27.75 -20.25 -5.75
N ARG A 371 -27.94 -20.13 -4.44
CA ARG A 371 -29.05 -19.37 -3.85
C ARG A 371 -28.88 -17.88 -4.09
N LEU A 372 -27.67 -17.35 -3.88
CA LEU A 372 -27.35 -15.95 -4.12
C LEU A 372 -27.60 -15.55 -5.59
N ASP A 373 -27.22 -16.40 -6.55
CA ASP A 373 -27.48 -16.19 -7.98
C ASP A 373 -28.99 -16.15 -8.33
N ARG A 374 -29.85 -16.69 -7.46
CA ARG A 374 -31.32 -16.61 -7.57
C ARG A 374 -31.92 -15.43 -6.80
N GLY A 375 -31.08 -14.58 -6.20
CA GLY A 375 -31.52 -13.47 -5.35
C GLY A 375 -31.81 -13.85 -3.90
N GLU A 376 -31.54 -15.10 -3.49
CA GLU A 376 -31.70 -15.56 -2.12
C GLU A 376 -30.35 -15.58 -1.38
N ASP A 377 -30.09 -14.58 -0.55
CA ASP A 377 -28.84 -14.52 0.22
C ASP A 377 -28.87 -15.46 1.44
N ARG A 378 -28.20 -16.60 1.33
CA ARG A 378 -28.07 -17.58 2.42
C ARG A 378 -26.73 -17.55 3.14
N PHE A 379 -25.82 -16.64 2.77
CA PHE A 379 -24.50 -16.54 3.42
C PHE A 379 -24.61 -16.05 4.86
N GLU A 380 -25.55 -15.15 5.16
CA GLU A 380 -25.77 -14.67 6.53
C GLU A 380 -26.29 -15.79 7.45
N ALA A 381 -27.25 -16.58 6.98
CA ALA A 381 -27.77 -17.72 7.73
C ALA A 381 -26.67 -18.79 7.96
N LEU A 382 -25.86 -19.07 6.94
CA LEU A 382 -24.71 -19.96 7.04
C LEU A 382 -23.66 -19.44 8.03
N TRP A 383 -23.37 -18.13 8.00
CA TRP A 383 -22.48 -17.48 8.96
C TRP A 383 -23.00 -17.61 10.39
N ASN A 384 -24.29 -17.36 10.64
CA ASN A 384 -24.88 -17.45 11.97
C ASN A 384 -24.80 -18.87 12.55
N ALA A 385 -24.99 -19.89 11.72
CA ALA A 385 -24.81 -21.29 12.12
C ALA A 385 -23.35 -21.58 12.48
N LEU A 386 -22.41 -21.11 11.65
CA LEU A 386 -20.98 -21.27 11.85
C LEU A 386 -20.47 -20.54 13.10
N ASP A 387 -20.92 -19.31 13.33
CA ASP A 387 -20.57 -18.49 14.49
C ASP A 387 -21.03 -19.14 15.81
N ARG A 388 -22.21 -19.76 15.82
CA ARG A 388 -22.68 -20.57 16.96
C ARG A 388 -21.76 -21.75 17.22
N VAL A 389 -21.40 -22.51 16.19
CA VAL A 389 -20.49 -23.66 16.32
C VAL A 389 -19.12 -23.23 16.83
N LEU A 390 -18.60 -22.10 16.35
CA LEU A 390 -17.33 -21.55 16.81
C LEU A 390 -17.42 -21.09 18.27
N THR A 391 -18.57 -20.57 18.70
CA THR A 391 -18.84 -20.26 20.11
C THR A 391 -18.82 -21.52 20.97
N ASP A 392 -19.57 -22.56 20.57
CA ASP A 392 -19.61 -23.83 21.28
C ASP A 392 -18.21 -24.50 21.33
N LEU A 393 -17.39 -24.31 20.30
CA LEU A 393 -16.02 -24.80 20.24
C LEU A 393 -15.09 -24.03 21.19
N GLU A 394 -15.21 -22.71 21.27
CA GLU A 394 -14.46 -21.86 22.20
C GLU A 394 -14.83 -22.16 23.66
N GLU A 395 -16.10 -22.44 23.93
CA GLU A 395 -16.60 -22.80 25.26
C GLU A 395 -16.35 -24.27 25.63
N GLY A 396 -15.87 -25.09 24.69
CA GLY A 396 -15.52 -26.51 24.90
C GLY A 396 -16.70 -27.48 24.82
N PHE A 397 -17.88 -27.01 24.42
CA PHE A 397 -19.08 -27.85 24.20
C PHE A 397 -19.01 -28.65 22.89
N ALA A 398 -18.31 -28.16 21.87
CA ALA A 398 -18.22 -28.82 20.57
C ALA A 398 -16.93 -29.64 20.39
N ARG A 399 -16.99 -30.96 20.61
CA ARG A 399 -15.88 -31.89 20.31
C ARG A 399 -15.72 -32.21 18.82
N LYS A 400 -16.81 -32.12 18.06
CA LYS A 400 -16.89 -32.39 16.61
C LYS A 400 -17.63 -31.23 15.92
N PRO A 401 -16.97 -30.08 15.75
CA PRO A 401 -17.65 -28.86 15.29
C PRO A 401 -18.22 -28.99 13.87
N GLY A 402 -17.57 -29.75 12.97
CA GLY A 402 -18.13 -30.05 11.64
C GLY A 402 -19.49 -30.78 11.71
N ALA A 403 -19.59 -31.81 12.55
CA ALA A 403 -20.85 -32.54 12.74
C ALA A 403 -21.93 -31.67 13.41
N LEU A 404 -21.55 -30.83 14.38
CA LEU A 404 -22.46 -29.90 15.03
C LEU A 404 -23.01 -28.85 14.06
N LEU A 405 -22.18 -28.36 13.14
CA LEU A 405 -22.64 -27.48 12.06
C LEU A 405 -23.69 -28.16 11.21
N VAL A 406 -23.45 -29.40 10.77
CA VAL A 406 -24.43 -30.16 9.98
C VAL A 406 -25.75 -30.34 10.74
N ALA A 407 -25.69 -30.69 12.03
CA ALA A 407 -26.88 -30.83 12.85
C ALA A 407 -27.70 -29.53 12.91
N ARG A 408 -27.06 -28.40 13.23
CA ARG A 408 -27.70 -27.08 13.28
C ARG A 408 -28.28 -26.65 11.92
N LEU A 409 -27.57 -26.93 10.83
CA LEU A 409 -28.06 -26.63 9.47
C LEU A 409 -29.30 -27.46 9.13
N ARG A 410 -29.38 -28.71 9.58
CA ARG A 410 -30.56 -29.58 9.39
C ARG A 410 -31.74 -29.12 10.23
N GLU A 411 -31.51 -28.85 11.51
CA GLU A 411 -32.54 -28.32 12.41
C GLU A 411 -33.13 -27.00 11.89
N GLY A 412 -32.29 -26.12 11.33
CA GLY A 412 -32.73 -24.86 10.74
C GLY A 412 -33.24 -24.97 9.30
N GLY A 413 -33.34 -26.17 8.71
CA GLY A 413 -33.76 -26.38 7.31
C GLY A 413 -32.77 -25.92 6.23
N LEU A 414 -31.75 -25.13 6.60
CA LEU A 414 -30.75 -24.57 5.68
C LEU A 414 -29.93 -25.66 4.97
N TRP A 415 -29.75 -26.83 5.60
CA TRP A 415 -29.08 -27.97 4.97
C TRP A 415 -29.77 -28.40 3.67
N ALA A 416 -31.09 -28.58 3.71
CA ALA A 416 -31.87 -28.98 2.54
C ALA A 416 -31.80 -27.91 1.45
N GLU A 417 -31.82 -26.63 1.85
CA GLU A 417 -31.74 -25.52 0.91
C GLU A 417 -30.40 -25.43 0.15
N LEU A 418 -29.29 -25.75 0.82
CA LEU A 418 -27.93 -25.59 0.29
C LEU A 418 -27.40 -26.86 -0.41
N VAL A 419 -27.71 -28.04 0.14
CA VAL A 419 -27.09 -29.32 -0.26
C VAL A 419 -28.04 -30.22 -1.05
N GLU A 420 -29.32 -30.29 -0.66
CA GLU A 420 -30.27 -31.28 -1.19
C GLU A 420 -31.14 -30.73 -2.34
N GLY A 421 -31.03 -29.43 -2.65
CA GLY A 421 -31.69 -28.83 -3.80
C GLY A 421 -31.18 -29.36 -5.16
N ALA A 422 -32.03 -29.32 -6.18
CA ALA A 422 -31.70 -29.80 -7.53
C ALA A 422 -30.36 -29.22 -8.03
N PRO A 423 -29.42 -30.07 -8.51
CA PRO A 423 -28.10 -29.63 -8.95
C PRO A 423 -28.24 -28.77 -10.21
N TYR A 424 -28.21 -27.45 -10.03
CA TYR A 424 -28.13 -26.50 -11.13
C TYR A 424 -26.67 -26.20 -11.45
N ARG A 425 -26.33 -26.16 -12.74
CA ARG A 425 -24.99 -25.75 -13.17
C ARG A 425 -24.81 -24.27 -12.86
N VAL A 426 -23.89 -23.98 -11.95
CA VAL A 426 -23.36 -22.63 -11.80
C VAL A 426 -22.52 -22.35 -13.05
N ALA A 427 -22.88 -21.32 -13.79
CA ALA A 427 -22.13 -20.85 -14.95
C ALA A 427 -20.87 -20.10 -14.50
#